data_AF-J4X5X8-F1
#
_entry.id   AF-J4X5X8-F1
#
_cell.length_a   1.000
_cell.length_b   1.000
_cell.length_c   1.000
_cell.angle_alpha   90.00
_cell.angle_beta   90.00
_cell.angle_gamma   90.00
#
_symmetry.space_group_name_H-M   'P 1'
#
loop_
_entity.id
_entity.type
_entity.pdbx_description
1 polymer ?
#
loop_
_entity_poly.entity_id
_entity_poly.type
_entity_poly.pdbx_seq_one_letter_code
_entity_poly.pdbx_strand_id
1 'polypeptide(L)'
;MAEEGEMGYLIVKFDIDKNGKTINYQIIERQCGNVYNPRTKFISCNDFDRATLTAVKKLKYEPTQINNEPIVHRDVLHRFTFFNGPRKKCTAR
;
A
#
# COMPACT_ATOMS: atom_id res chain seq x y z
N MET A 1 -2.58 -15.03 6.66
CA MET A 1 -1.48 -14.31 7.36
C MET A 1 -0.29 -14.56 6.47
N ALA A 2 0.31 -13.51 5.90
CA ALA A 2 1.33 -13.70 4.87
C ALA A 2 2.50 -14.55 5.36
N GLU A 3 2.86 -15.58 4.59
CA GLU A 3 3.91 -16.54 4.92
C GLU A 3 5.29 -16.04 4.45
N GLU A 4 6.36 -16.64 4.97
CA GLU A 4 7.72 -16.33 4.52
C GLU A 4 7.89 -16.67 3.03
N GLY A 5 8.40 -15.73 2.23
CA GLY A 5 8.53 -15.88 0.79
C GLY A 5 7.32 -15.38 -0.01
N GLU A 6 6.18 -15.08 0.64
CA GLU A 6 5.03 -14.50 -0.04
C GLU A 6 5.25 -13.03 -0.38
N MET A 7 5.04 -12.69 -1.65
CA MET A 7 5.19 -11.34 -2.18
C MET A 7 3.92 -10.99 -2.92
N GLY A 8 3.68 -9.69 -3.07
CA GLY A 8 2.50 -9.24 -3.77
C GLY A 8 2.40 -7.73 -3.79
N TYR A 9 1.34 -7.25 -4.42
CA TYR A 9 0.99 -5.85 -4.38
C TYR A 9 -0.51 -5.69 -4.17
N LEU A 10 -0.88 -4.53 -3.63
CA LEU A 10 -2.26 -4.18 -3.37
C LEU A 10 -2.48 -2.69 -3.69
N ILE A 11 -3.50 -2.40 -4.49
CA ILE A 11 -3.90 -1.05 -4.85
C ILE A 11 -5.13 -0.67 -4.02
N VAL A 12 -4.99 0.39 -3.23
CA VAL A 12 -6.07 0.97 -2.45
C VAL A 12 -6.45 2.33 -3.03
N LYS A 13 -7.75 2.59 -3.07
CA LYS A 13 -8.35 3.89 -3.35
C LYS A 13 -8.79 4.53 -2.04
N PHE A 14 -8.49 5.80 -1.85
CA PHE A 14 -8.93 6.56 -0.68
C PHE A 14 -8.96 8.06 -0.98
N ASP A 15 -9.58 8.82 -0.08
CA ASP A 15 -9.55 10.28 -0.12
C ASP A 15 -8.56 10.82 0.92
N ILE A 16 -8.04 12.02 0.68
CA ILE A 16 -7.20 12.77 1.62
C ILE A 16 -8.00 13.97 2.08
N ASP A 17 -8.26 14.05 3.39
CA ASP A 17 -9.00 15.15 3.99
C ASP A 17 -8.18 16.45 4.03
N LYS A 18 -8.83 17.55 4.42
CA LYS A 18 -8.21 18.88 4.56
C LYS A 18 -7.05 18.94 5.57
N ASN A 19 -6.90 17.93 6.42
CA ASN A 19 -5.83 17.82 7.42
C ASN A 19 -4.75 16.82 6.99
N GLY A 20 -4.81 16.31 5.75
CA GLY A 20 -3.85 15.34 5.23
C GLY A 20 -4.08 13.91 5.72
N LYS A 21 -5.20 13.62 6.38
CA LYS A 21 -5.56 12.28 6.84
C LYS A 21 -6.28 11.53 5.72
N THR A 22 -5.94 10.26 5.55
CA THR A 22 -6.62 9.37 4.60
C THR A 22 -7.97 8.91 5.15
N ILE A 23 -9.00 8.80 4.29
CA ILE A 23 -10.36 8.33 4.63
C ILE A 23 -10.97 7.55 3.45
N ASN A 24 -12.11 6.89 3.65
CA ASN A 24 -12.88 6.20 2.59
C ASN A 24 -12.08 5.12 1.82
N TYR A 25 -11.44 4.20 2.54
CA TYR A 25 -10.59 3.17 1.95
C TYR A 25 -11.37 2.11 1.18
N GLN A 26 -10.94 1.81 -0.05
CA GLN A 26 -11.45 0.73 -0.88
C GLN A 26 -10.29 -0.02 -1.54
N ILE A 27 -10.23 -1.34 -1.36
CA ILE A 27 -9.25 -2.17 -2.06
C ILE A 27 -9.76 -2.38 -3.50
N ILE A 28 -8.97 -1.97 -4.49
CA ILE A 28 -9.33 -2.06 -5.91
C ILE A 28 -8.75 -3.32 -6.53
N GLU A 29 -7.48 -3.60 -6.23
CA GLU A 29 -6.77 -4.73 -6.79
C GLU A 29 -5.80 -5.30 -5.77
N ARG A 30 -5.64 -6.62 -5.77
CA ARG A 30 -4.71 -7.34 -4.89
C ARG A 30 -4.23 -8.58 -5.59
N GLN A 31 -2.91 -8.74 -5.64
CA GLN A 31 -2.30 -9.86 -6.30
C GLN A 31 -1.07 -10.34 -5.53
N CYS A 32 -0.92 -11.66 -5.44
CA CYS A 32 0.25 -12.32 -4.90
C CYS A 32 1.05 -12.96 -6.02
N GLY A 33 2.37 -12.97 -5.84
CA GLY A 33 3.33 -13.46 -6.79
C GLY A 33 4.71 -12.90 -6.53
N ASN A 34 5.75 -13.65 -6.91
CA ASN A 34 7.12 -13.19 -6.83
C ASN A 34 7.36 -12.00 -7.79
N VAL A 35 7.45 -10.80 -7.21
CA VAL A 35 7.63 -9.52 -7.90
C VAL A 35 8.97 -9.37 -8.64
N TYR A 36 9.96 -10.22 -8.33
CA TYR A 36 11.26 -10.20 -9.02
C TYR A 36 11.32 -11.14 -10.22
N ASN A 37 10.41 -12.09 -10.32
CA ASN A 37 10.40 -13.02 -11.43
C ASN A 37 9.42 -12.51 -12.52
N PRO A 38 9.93 -12.07 -13.69
CA PRO A 38 9.08 -11.56 -14.77
C PRO A 38 8.14 -12.62 -15.37
N ARG A 39 8.37 -13.90 -15.07
CA ARG A 39 7.49 -15.02 -15.49
C ARG A 39 6.42 -15.37 -14.45
N THR A 40 6.40 -14.70 -13.30
CA THR A 40 5.39 -14.91 -12.27
C THR A 40 4.01 -14.64 -12.84
N LYS A 41 3.10 -15.59 -12.64
CA LYS A 41 1.67 -15.35 -12.81
C LYS A 41 1.13 -14.81 -11.50
N PHE A 42 0.79 -13.54 -11.51
CA PHE A 42 0.11 -12.93 -10.38
C PHE A 42 -1.30 -13.51 -10.24
N ILE A 43 -1.67 -13.87 -9.01
CA ILE A 43 -2.98 -14.43 -8.68
C ILE A 43 -3.67 -13.53 -7.66
N SER A 44 -4.99 -13.42 -7.74
CA SER A 44 -5.76 -12.71 -6.72
C SER A 44 -5.65 -13.43 -5.38
N CYS A 45 -5.26 -12.69 -4.34
CA CYS A 45 -5.09 -13.18 -2.96
C CYS A 45 -5.54 -12.09 -1.97
N ASN A 46 -5.68 -12.40 -0.68
CA ASN A 46 -6.10 -11.43 0.36
C ASN A 46 -5.15 -11.37 1.57
N ASP A 47 -3.97 -11.98 1.49
CA ASP A 47 -3.04 -12.08 2.62
C ASP A 47 -2.54 -10.75 3.15
N PHE A 48 -2.49 -9.73 2.28
CA PHE A 48 -2.02 -8.39 2.59
C PHE A 48 -3.13 -7.38 2.91
N ASP A 49 -4.41 -7.76 2.88
CA ASP A 49 -5.54 -6.84 3.08
C ASP A 49 -5.48 -6.17 4.45
N ARG A 50 -5.29 -6.96 5.51
CA ARG A 50 -5.23 -6.45 6.89
C ARG A 50 -4.03 -5.54 7.11
N ALA A 51 -2.87 -5.91 6.55
CA ALA A 51 -1.66 -5.12 6.64
C ALA A 51 -1.84 -3.77 5.92
N THR A 52 -2.41 -3.80 4.71
CA THR A 52 -2.71 -2.62 3.92
C THR A 52 -3.70 -1.71 4.63
N LEU A 53 -4.82 -2.23 5.13
CA LEU A 53 -5.82 -1.43 5.84
C LEU A 53 -5.26 -0.80 7.13
N THR A 54 -4.28 -1.45 7.76
CA THR A 54 -3.58 -0.88 8.91
C THR A 54 -2.59 0.21 8.50
N ALA A 55 -1.84 -0.02 7.41
CA ALA A 55 -0.86 0.93 6.89
C ALA A 55 -1.52 2.20 6.34
N VAL A 56 -2.57 2.07 5.51
CA VAL A 56 -3.27 3.20 4.90
C VAL A 56 -3.88 4.13 5.96
N LYS A 57 -4.38 3.58 7.07
CA LYS A 57 -4.89 4.36 8.22
C LYS A 57 -3.83 5.18 8.94
N LYS A 58 -2.55 4.78 8.82
CA LYS A 58 -1.40 5.46 9.44
C LYS A 58 -0.76 6.48 8.51
N LEU A 59 -1.07 6.46 7.21
CA LEU A 59 -0.57 7.45 6.27
C LEU A 59 -1.05 8.86 6.66
N LYS A 60 -0.11 9.80 6.63
CA LYS A 60 -0.37 11.22 6.80
C LYS A 60 0.30 11.95 5.64
N TYR A 61 -0.47 12.77 4.97
CA TYR A 61 -0.03 13.64 3.90
C TYR A 61 0.13 15.06 4.43
N GLU A 62 1.00 15.83 3.79
CA GLU A 62 1.01 17.27 4.01
C GLU A 62 -0.23 17.87 3.33
N PRO A 63 -1.07 18.64 4.04
CA PRO A 63 -2.26 19.22 3.46
C PRO A 63 -1.90 20.15 2.31
N THR A 64 -2.44 19.89 1.12
CA THR A 64 -2.30 20.82 -0.01
C THR A 64 -3.21 22.02 0.21
N GLN A 65 -2.68 23.22 -0.04
CA GLN A 65 -3.43 24.47 0.06
C GLN A 65 -3.46 25.19 -1.28
N ILE A 66 -4.61 25.77 -1.62
CA ILE A 66 -4.78 26.69 -2.75
C ILE A 66 -5.33 27.98 -2.15
N ASN A 67 -4.65 29.11 -2.35
CA ASN A 67 -5.04 30.40 -1.77
C ASN A 67 -5.24 30.37 -0.24
N ASN A 68 -4.36 29.65 0.48
CA ASN A 68 -4.45 29.39 1.93
C ASN A 68 -5.66 28.55 2.39
N GLU A 69 -6.44 27.99 1.46
CA GLU A 69 -7.53 27.08 1.79
C GLU A 69 -7.10 25.63 1.55
N PRO A 70 -7.26 24.73 2.55
CA PRO A 70 -6.90 23.33 2.39
C PRO A 70 -7.88 22.61 1.47
N ILE A 71 -7.35 21.84 0.54
CA ILE A 71 -8.16 21.07 -0.42
C ILE A 71 -8.27 19.60 -0.03
N VAL A 72 -9.36 18.98 -0.47
CA VAL A 72 -9.60 17.54 -0.34
C VAL A 72 -9.23 16.86 -1.65
N HIS A 73 -8.42 15.81 -1.58
CA HIS A 73 -8.14 14.96 -2.75
C HIS A 73 -9.05 13.75 -2.71
N ARG A 74 -9.72 13.45 -3.82
CA ARG A 74 -10.64 12.31 -3.93
C ARG A 74 -10.09 11.22 -4.84
N ASP A 75 -10.50 9.97 -4.56
CA ASP A 75 -10.20 8.81 -5.40
C ASP A 75 -8.70 8.58 -5.67
N VAL A 76 -7.85 8.92 -4.70
CA VAL A 76 -6.40 8.73 -4.79
C VAL A 76 -6.08 7.24 -4.80
N LEU A 77 -5.33 6.80 -5.80
CA LEU A 77 -4.83 5.43 -5.92
C LEU A 77 -3.41 5.33 -5.35
N HIS A 78 -3.21 4.38 -4.45
CA HIS A 78 -1.90 4.07 -3.89
C HIS A 78 -1.60 2.58 -3.98
N ARG A 79 -0.41 2.24 -4.50
CA ARG A 79 0.06 0.85 -4.62
C ARG A 79 1.03 0.51 -3.50
N PHE A 80 0.62 -0.39 -2.61
CA PHE A 80 1.51 -1.05 -1.66
C PHE A 80 2.15 -2.27 -2.33
N THR A 81 3.45 -2.46 -2.09
CA THR A 81 4.18 -3.67 -2.52
C THR A 81 4.75 -4.35 -1.28
N PHE A 82 4.49 -5.64 -1.16
CA PHE A 82 4.89 -6.45 -0.02
C PHE A 82 6.02 -7.38 -0.43
N PHE A 83 7.06 -7.39 0.41
CA PHE A 83 8.24 -8.21 0.22
C PHE A 83 8.56 -8.95 1.51
N ASN A 84 8.16 -10.21 1.61
CA ASN A 84 8.61 -11.11 2.68
C ASN A 84 9.78 -11.96 2.20
N GLY A 85 10.84 -11.33 1.68
CA GLY A 85 12.09 -12.05 1.43
C GLY A 85 12.81 -12.43 2.73
N PRO A 86 13.78 -13.36 2.68
CA PRO A 86 14.60 -13.67 3.84
C PRO A 86 15.25 -12.38 4.32
N ARG A 87 15.19 -12.11 5.63
CA ARG A 87 15.93 -11.00 6.24
C ARG A 87 17.41 -11.23 5.95
N LYS A 88 17.97 -10.58 4.93
CA LYS A 88 19.43 -10.54 4.77
C LYS A 88 19.94 -9.83 6.02
N LYS A 89 20.59 -10.57 6.91
CA LYS A 89 21.36 -9.96 7.99
C LYS A 89 22.35 -9.02 7.29
N CYS A 90 22.27 -7.72 7.56
CA CYS A 90 23.34 -6.81 7.19
C CYS A 90 24.58 -7.28 7.95
N THR A 91 25.41 -8.11 7.32
CA THR A 91 26.75 -8.39 7.82
C THR A 91 27.57 -7.17 7.50
N ALA A 92 27.88 -6.38 8.53
CA ALA A 92 28.92 -5.37 8.45
C ALA A 92 30.21 -6.07 7.98
N ARG A 93 30.78 -5.58 6.89
CA ARG A 93 32.05 -6.06 6.34
C ARG A 93 33.18 -5.20 6.89
#